data_AF-A0A1G9IBP6-F1
#
_entry.id   AF-A0A1G9IBP6-F1
#
_cell.length_a   1.000
_cell.length_b   1.000
_cell.length_c   1.000
_cell.angle_alpha   90.00
_cell.angle_beta   90.00
_cell.angle_gamma   90.00
#
_symmetry.space_group_name_H-M   'P 1'
#
loop_
_entity.id
_entity.type
_entity.pdbx_description
1 polymer ?
#
loop_
_entity_poly.entity_id
_entity_poly.type
_entity_poly.pdbx_seq_one_letter_code
_entity_poly.pdbx_strand_id
1 'polypeptide(L)'
;MPYDFTLSSSVLANGRTAYYAKLNNSKESRFIVGYQTLYKENIGIYNTIIPAGQAYEPSPYVKEFGFWAYFIHPTAKAESQGSFQCLNTYDRAKFTFSFMQYAAHVPNGDFVRFFKKLLALPNGATYFPKLVLKNDRIYYRNSNGTLKQLENDDSTQALMDYLNPSLNEVENQELICSARLVHWAANDPAHRRLQVETAIDHFRDNLVEYDTRFDLDKAPASVCQLICDIRHQGRGTNDRIANALNTNGNWDKAFANLCTIGAVNYQTRINTVKTAITGYLKDGVFNKKYSRAKKSFV
;
A
#
# COMPACT_ATOMS: atom_id res chain seq x y z
N MET A 1 -12.73 20.73 14.99
CA MET A 1 -12.24 20.03 16.20
C MET A 1 -11.51 18.77 15.77
N PRO A 2 -10.39 18.38 16.42
CA PRO A 2 -9.71 17.13 16.12
C PRO A 2 -10.65 15.93 16.30
N TYR A 3 -10.48 14.92 15.46
CA TYR A 3 -11.12 13.63 15.66
C TYR A 3 -10.42 12.85 16.76
N ASP A 4 -11.25 12.26 17.60
CA ASP A 4 -10.85 11.40 18.70
C ASP A 4 -11.79 10.21 18.76
N PHE A 5 -11.29 9.07 19.23
CA PHE A 5 -12.00 7.81 19.13
C PHE A 5 -12.04 7.10 20.48
N THR A 6 -13.23 6.62 20.85
CA THR A 6 -13.36 5.63 21.92
C THR A 6 -12.94 4.28 21.36
N LEU A 7 -11.92 3.68 21.98
CA LEU A 7 -11.37 2.38 21.61
C LEU A 7 -12.00 1.27 22.47
N SER A 8 -12.28 0.12 21.87
CA SER A 8 -12.79 -1.05 22.60
C SER A 8 -12.37 -2.34 21.90
N SER A 9 -12.48 -3.47 22.59
CA SER A 9 -12.21 -4.79 22.02
C SER A 9 -13.26 -5.80 22.47
N SER A 10 -13.38 -6.89 21.72
CA SER A 10 -14.15 -8.07 22.15
C SER A 10 -13.60 -9.35 21.55
N VAL A 11 -13.66 -10.44 22.30
CA VAL A 11 -13.36 -11.78 21.78
C VAL A 11 -14.57 -12.30 21.00
N LEU A 12 -14.35 -12.65 19.74
CA LEU A 12 -15.36 -13.20 18.85
C LEU A 12 -15.62 -14.69 19.16
N ALA A 13 -16.72 -15.23 18.64
CA ALA A 13 -17.08 -16.65 18.81
C ALA A 13 -16.00 -17.63 18.29
N ASN A 14 -15.16 -17.20 17.34
CA ASN A 14 -14.03 -17.98 16.83
C ASN A 14 -12.74 -17.80 17.65
N GLY A 15 -12.81 -17.19 18.84
CA GLY A 15 -11.69 -16.93 19.72
C GLY A 15 -10.79 -15.75 19.32
N ARG A 16 -11.04 -15.09 18.18
CA ARG A 16 -10.23 -13.94 17.74
C ARG A 16 -10.64 -12.67 18.49
N THR A 17 -9.67 -11.90 18.99
CA THR A 17 -9.93 -10.55 19.50
C THR A 17 -10.11 -9.57 18.34
N ALA A 18 -11.25 -8.90 18.29
CA ALA A 18 -11.51 -7.79 17.38
C ALA A 18 -11.35 -6.47 18.12
N TYR A 19 -10.72 -5.50 17.47
CA TYR A 19 -10.59 -4.12 17.96
C TYR A 19 -11.53 -3.19 17.20
N TYR A 20 -12.15 -2.29 17.94
CA TYR A 20 -13.14 -1.35 17.44
C TYR A 20 -12.79 0.07 17.84
N ALA A 21 -13.24 1.01 17.01
CA ALA A 21 -13.21 2.42 17.33
C ALA A 21 -14.58 3.05 17.05
N LYS A 22 -14.91 4.09 17.79
CA LYS A 22 -16.08 4.93 17.56
C LYS A 22 -15.65 6.38 17.60
N LEU A 23 -15.99 7.16 16.57
CA LEU A 23 -15.72 8.59 16.54
C LEU A 23 -16.49 9.28 17.67
N ASN A 24 -15.78 9.97 18.56
CA ASN A 24 -16.36 10.68 19.69
C ASN A 24 -17.27 11.81 19.20
N ASN A 25 -18.38 12.04 19.91
CA ASN A 25 -19.37 13.06 19.56
C ASN A 25 -19.98 12.92 18.15
N SER A 26 -19.94 11.72 17.56
CA SER A 26 -20.59 11.39 16.28
C SER A 26 -21.75 10.41 16.47
N LYS A 27 -22.72 10.48 15.57
CA LYS A 27 -23.80 9.47 15.42
C LYS A 27 -23.33 8.22 14.68
N GLU A 28 -22.12 8.23 14.13
CA GLU A 28 -21.53 7.08 13.45
C GLU A 28 -21.46 5.86 14.36
N SER A 29 -21.80 4.70 13.79
CA SER A 29 -21.62 3.41 14.44
C SER A 29 -20.14 3.14 14.69
N ARG A 30 -19.84 2.34 15.73
CA ARG A 30 -18.49 1.81 15.89
C ARG A 30 -18.10 0.98 14.66
N PHE A 31 -16.83 1.01 14.29
CA PHE A 31 -16.27 0.27 13.17
C PHE A 31 -15.13 -0.63 13.66
N ILE A 32 -14.82 -1.67 12.89
CA ILE A 32 -13.69 -2.56 13.18
C ILE A 32 -12.41 -1.88 12.68
N VAL A 33 -11.43 -1.77 13.58
CA VAL A 33 -10.07 -1.30 13.26
C VAL A 33 -9.24 -2.45 12.69
N GLY A 34 -9.43 -3.65 13.22
CA GLY A 34 -8.79 -4.89 12.76
C GLY A 34 -8.86 -5.98 13.83
N TYR A 35 -8.13 -7.06 13.61
CA TYR A 35 -8.11 -8.22 14.50
C TYR A 35 -6.72 -8.45 15.07
N GLN A 36 -6.64 -8.85 16.33
CA GLN A 36 -5.39 -9.31 16.92
C GLN A 36 -4.81 -10.44 16.08
N THR A 37 -3.53 -10.33 15.76
CA THR A 37 -2.80 -11.28 14.92
C THR A 37 -1.45 -11.55 15.56
N LEU A 38 -1.14 -12.84 15.71
CA LEU A 38 0.17 -13.33 16.10
C LEU A 38 0.93 -13.69 14.83
N TYR A 39 2.11 -13.11 14.65
CA TYR A 39 3.02 -13.46 13.55
C TYR A 39 4.41 -13.70 14.12
N LYS A 40 4.85 -14.95 14.10
CA LYS A 40 6.02 -15.41 14.86
C LYS A 40 5.79 -15.09 16.35
N GLU A 41 6.66 -14.30 16.96
CA GLU A 41 6.57 -13.88 18.37
C GLU A 41 5.90 -12.51 18.54
N ASN A 42 5.53 -11.85 17.42
CA ASN A 42 5.00 -10.50 17.45
C ASN A 42 3.47 -10.50 17.49
N ILE A 43 2.93 -9.57 18.27
CA ILE A 43 1.50 -9.29 18.37
C ILE A 43 1.22 -7.93 17.74
N GLY A 44 0.12 -7.85 16.99
CA GLY A 44 -0.39 -6.61 16.41
C GLY A 44 -1.79 -6.78 15.84
N ILE A 45 -2.18 -5.86 14.97
CA ILE A 45 -3.47 -5.77 14.30
C ILE A 45 -3.32 -6.15 12.83
N TYR A 46 -4.29 -6.91 12.32
CA TYR A 46 -4.50 -7.13 10.90
C TYR A 46 -5.92 -6.71 10.49
N ASN A 47 -6.03 -5.79 9.54
CA ASN A 47 -7.29 -5.44 8.88
C ASN A 47 -7.24 -5.84 7.40
N THR A 48 -8.15 -6.73 7.02
CA THR A 48 -8.40 -7.13 5.62
C THR A 48 -9.85 -6.91 5.22
N ILE A 49 -10.61 -6.19 6.03
CA ILE A 49 -12.02 -5.94 5.74
C ILE A 49 -12.08 -5.08 4.48
N ILE A 50 -13.01 -5.43 3.61
CA ILE A 50 -13.25 -4.74 2.36
C ILE A 50 -14.71 -4.34 2.35
N PRO A 51 -15.06 -3.17 2.91
CA PRO A 51 -16.43 -2.70 2.81
C PRO A 51 -16.83 -2.51 1.35
N ALA A 52 -18.12 -2.63 1.07
CA ALA A 52 -18.64 -2.42 -0.29
C ALA A 52 -18.21 -1.05 -0.85
N GLY A 53 -17.66 -1.03 -2.05
CA GLY A 53 -17.16 0.18 -2.70
C GLY A 53 -15.86 0.76 -2.10
N GLN A 54 -15.19 0.04 -1.18
CA GLN A 54 -13.92 0.45 -0.56
C GLN A 54 -12.73 -0.42 -1.00
N ALA A 55 -12.88 -1.15 -2.10
CA ALA A 55 -11.79 -1.74 -2.85
C ALA A 55 -11.35 -0.78 -3.97
N TYR A 56 -10.06 -0.79 -4.27
CA TYR A 56 -9.49 -0.11 -5.42
C TYR A 56 -10.02 -0.74 -6.71
N GLU A 57 -10.70 0.08 -7.50
CA GLU A 57 -11.09 -0.23 -8.86
C GLU A 57 -10.50 0.84 -9.79
N PRO A 58 -10.01 0.50 -10.99
CA PRO A 58 -9.36 1.48 -11.86
C PRO A 58 -10.28 2.56 -12.40
N SER A 59 -11.52 2.19 -12.77
CA SER A 59 -12.43 3.03 -13.56
C SER A 59 -12.61 4.46 -13.01
N PRO A 60 -12.85 4.68 -11.70
CA PRO A 60 -12.97 6.03 -11.13
C PRO A 60 -11.73 6.92 -11.29
N TYR A 61 -10.56 6.32 -11.49
CA TYR A 61 -9.26 7.01 -11.50
C TYR A 61 -8.69 7.20 -12.91
N VAL A 62 -9.32 6.61 -13.94
CA VAL A 62 -8.83 6.67 -15.34
C VAL A 62 -8.78 8.08 -15.89
N LYS A 63 -9.78 8.92 -15.57
CA LYS A 63 -9.84 10.30 -16.06
C LYS A 63 -8.57 11.09 -15.70
N GLU A 64 -8.00 10.79 -14.55
CA GLU A 64 -6.85 11.49 -14.02
C GLU A 64 -5.53 10.79 -14.33
N PHE A 65 -5.45 9.49 -14.08
CA PHE A 65 -4.19 8.76 -14.15
C PHE A 65 -4.03 7.94 -15.44
N GLY A 66 -5.06 7.91 -16.28
CA GLY A 66 -5.07 7.20 -17.55
C GLY A 66 -4.83 5.71 -17.39
N PHE A 67 -4.02 5.14 -18.29
CA PHE A 67 -3.68 3.71 -18.30
C PHE A 67 -3.06 3.22 -16.99
N TRP A 68 -2.36 4.08 -16.25
CA TRP A 68 -1.69 3.68 -15.01
C TRP A 68 -2.65 3.21 -13.93
N ALA A 69 -3.90 3.68 -13.93
CA ALA A 69 -4.93 3.16 -13.03
C ALA A 69 -5.20 1.66 -13.29
N TYR A 70 -5.21 1.23 -14.56
CA TYR A 70 -5.33 -0.19 -14.88
C TYR A 70 -4.04 -0.95 -14.59
N PHE A 71 -2.88 -0.33 -14.83
CA PHE A 71 -1.58 -0.98 -14.71
C PHE A 71 -1.27 -1.48 -13.29
N ILE A 72 -1.61 -0.71 -12.26
CA ILE A 72 -1.32 -1.09 -10.87
C ILE A 72 -2.33 -2.12 -10.29
N HIS A 73 -3.49 -2.27 -10.93
CA HIS A 73 -4.60 -3.05 -10.38
C HIS A 73 -4.30 -4.54 -10.16
N PRO A 74 -3.62 -5.28 -11.07
CA PRO A 74 -3.31 -6.68 -10.81
C PRO A 74 -2.50 -6.88 -9.53
N THR A 75 -1.53 -6.00 -9.24
CA THR A 75 -0.77 -6.04 -7.98
C THR A 75 -1.64 -5.68 -6.79
N ALA A 76 -2.41 -4.58 -6.87
CA ALA A 76 -3.33 -4.16 -5.80
C ALA A 76 -4.31 -5.28 -5.39
N LYS A 77 -4.86 -5.99 -6.38
CA LYS A 77 -5.77 -7.12 -6.16
C LYS A 77 -5.07 -8.30 -5.48
N ALA A 78 -3.81 -8.56 -5.83
CA ALA A 78 -3.05 -9.66 -5.26
C ALA A 78 -2.48 -9.35 -3.87
N GLU A 79 -2.30 -8.08 -3.53
CA GLU A 79 -1.76 -7.62 -2.26
C GLU A 79 -2.79 -7.65 -1.14
N SER A 80 -3.94 -7.02 -1.38
CA SER A 80 -4.96 -6.78 -0.35
C SER A 80 -6.39 -6.88 -0.89
N GLN A 81 -6.55 -7.49 -2.07
CA GLN A 81 -7.79 -7.42 -2.87
C GLN A 81 -8.24 -5.96 -3.12
N GLY A 82 -7.28 -5.03 -3.14
CA GLY A 82 -7.54 -3.60 -3.33
C GLY A 82 -8.06 -2.86 -2.10
N SER A 83 -8.08 -3.43 -0.90
CA SER A 83 -8.68 -2.75 0.26
C SER A 83 -7.94 -1.46 0.63
N PHE A 84 -8.63 -0.31 0.52
CA PHE A 84 -8.10 0.99 0.96
C PHE A 84 -7.83 1.07 2.48
N GLN A 85 -8.33 0.09 3.24
CA GLN A 85 -8.23 0.01 4.70
C GLN A 85 -7.30 -1.12 5.17
N CYS A 86 -6.58 -1.78 4.23
CA CYS A 86 -5.64 -2.83 4.62
C CYS A 86 -4.57 -2.28 5.56
N LEU A 87 -4.40 -2.94 6.70
CA LEU A 87 -3.53 -2.52 7.79
C LEU A 87 -2.86 -3.75 8.42
N ASN A 88 -1.54 -3.71 8.59
CA ASN A 88 -0.78 -4.69 9.36
C ASN A 88 0.15 -3.95 10.32
N THR A 89 0.28 -4.41 11.56
CA THR A 89 1.19 -3.80 12.55
C THR A 89 2.05 -4.80 13.29
N TYR A 90 1.95 -6.09 12.96
CA TYR A 90 2.58 -7.20 13.69
C TYR A 90 3.99 -7.59 13.18
N ASP A 91 4.51 -6.95 12.12
CA ASP A 91 5.80 -7.32 11.53
C ASP A 91 6.90 -6.27 11.80
N ARG A 92 8.09 -6.47 11.22
CA ARG A 92 9.23 -5.55 11.38
C ARG A 92 8.93 -4.12 10.90
N ALA A 93 7.93 -3.93 10.04
CA ALA A 93 7.54 -2.61 9.60
C ALA A 93 6.86 -1.82 10.71
N LYS A 94 6.36 -2.50 11.76
CA LYS A 94 5.52 -1.99 12.86
C LYS A 94 4.18 -1.41 12.42
N PHE A 95 4.10 -0.89 11.20
CA PHE A 95 2.92 -0.30 10.62
C PHE A 95 3.00 -0.33 9.10
N THR A 96 2.01 -0.97 8.49
CA THR A 96 1.85 -1.10 7.04
C THR A 96 0.40 -0.79 6.72
N PHE A 97 0.16 0.12 5.78
CA PHE A 97 -1.20 0.59 5.48
C PHE A 97 -1.38 0.88 3.98
N SER A 98 -2.63 0.82 3.51
CA SER A 98 -3.10 1.01 2.13
C SER A 98 -3.28 -0.29 1.34
N PHE A 99 -3.97 -0.18 0.20
CA PHE A 99 -4.21 -1.31 -0.70
C PHE A 99 -2.94 -1.87 -1.34
N MET A 100 -1.83 -1.13 -1.32
CA MET A 100 -0.50 -1.56 -1.76
C MET A 100 0.43 -1.89 -0.58
N GLN A 101 -0.08 -1.90 0.66
CA GLN A 101 0.70 -2.21 1.86
C GLN A 101 2.00 -1.37 1.99
N TYR A 102 1.84 -0.04 2.05
CA TYR A 102 2.95 0.88 2.29
C TYR A 102 3.50 0.71 3.70
N ALA A 103 4.78 0.38 3.81
CA ALA A 103 5.43 0.05 5.08
C ALA A 103 6.19 1.23 5.69
N ALA A 104 6.02 1.47 6.99
CA ALA A 104 6.61 2.62 7.68
C ALA A 104 8.13 2.54 7.88
N HIS A 105 8.75 1.36 7.80
CA HIS A 105 10.17 1.15 8.08
C HIS A 105 11.14 1.58 6.98
N VAL A 106 10.66 2.09 5.84
CA VAL A 106 11.51 2.49 4.73
C VAL A 106 11.65 4.01 4.72
N PRO A 107 12.84 4.57 5.03
CA PRO A 107 13.13 5.99 4.89
C PRO A 107 12.81 6.47 3.48
N ASN A 108 12.12 7.61 3.38
CA ASN A 108 11.62 8.17 2.12
C ASN A 108 10.79 7.20 1.24
N GLY A 109 10.33 6.07 1.80
CA GLY A 109 9.52 5.09 1.12
C GLY A 109 8.06 5.51 0.97
N ASP A 110 7.26 4.63 0.38
CA ASP A 110 5.88 4.95 -0.02
C ASP A 110 5.02 5.40 1.16
N PHE A 111 5.16 4.78 2.33
CA PHE A 111 4.38 5.17 3.51
C PHE A 111 4.72 6.60 3.95
N VAL A 112 6.00 6.94 4.00
CA VAL A 112 6.44 8.28 4.41
C VAL A 112 5.96 9.33 3.41
N ARG A 113 6.12 9.07 2.11
CA ARG A 113 5.64 9.97 1.04
C ARG A 113 4.12 10.14 1.10
N PHE A 114 3.40 9.04 1.19
CA PHE A 114 1.94 9.02 1.33
C PHE A 114 1.47 9.79 2.57
N PHE A 115 2.09 9.52 3.73
CA PHE A 115 1.68 10.12 4.98
C PHE A 115 1.99 11.62 5.03
N LYS A 116 3.09 12.08 4.43
CA LYS A 116 3.34 13.52 4.21
C LYS A 116 2.23 14.15 3.36
N LYS A 117 1.86 13.53 2.23
CA LYS A 117 0.75 14.02 1.39
C LYS A 117 -0.58 14.07 2.16
N LEU A 118 -0.88 13.07 2.99
CA LEU A 118 -2.06 13.06 3.86
C LEU A 118 -2.05 14.22 4.86
N LEU A 119 -0.96 14.38 5.61
CA LEU A 119 -0.85 15.44 6.62
C LEU A 119 -0.96 16.85 6.03
N ALA A 120 -0.69 17.01 4.74
CA ALA A 120 -0.89 18.26 4.00
C ALA A 120 -2.35 18.51 3.55
N LEU A 121 -3.24 17.51 3.64
CA LEU A 121 -4.67 17.72 3.33
C LEU A 121 -5.32 18.67 4.35
N PRO A 122 -6.39 19.40 3.97
CA PRO A 122 -7.08 20.33 4.86
C PRO A 122 -7.58 19.71 6.18
N ASN A 123 -7.94 18.43 6.16
CA ASN A 123 -8.38 17.67 7.33
C ASN A 123 -7.26 16.84 7.98
N GLY A 124 -6.00 16.95 7.54
CA GLY A 124 -4.88 16.22 8.12
C GLY A 124 -4.69 16.53 9.61
N ALA A 125 -4.79 17.81 9.99
CA ALA A 125 -4.76 18.23 11.40
C ALA A 125 -6.01 17.80 12.19
N THR A 126 -7.11 17.45 11.52
CA THR A 126 -8.29 16.86 12.17
C THR A 126 -7.99 15.44 12.61
N TYR A 127 -7.37 14.62 11.76
CA TYR A 127 -7.02 13.23 12.10
C TYR A 127 -5.76 13.12 12.97
N PHE A 128 -4.71 13.90 12.67
CA PHE A 128 -3.42 13.83 13.35
C PHE A 128 -3.01 15.20 13.90
N PRO A 129 -3.71 15.73 14.93
CA PRO A 129 -3.56 17.13 15.40
C PRO A 129 -2.19 17.44 16.01
N LYS A 130 -1.43 16.41 16.41
CA LYS A 130 -0.10 16.56 17.00
C LYS A 130 1.02 16.40 15.96
N LEU A 131 0.70 15.98 14.74
CA LEU A 131 1.69 15.88 13.68
C LEU A 131 1.70 17.18 12.86
N VAL A 132 2.90 17.65 12.55
CA VAL A 132 3.11 18.84 11.74
C VAL A 132 4.17 18.55 10.68
N LEU A 133 3.97 19.11 9.49
CA LEU A 133 4.98 19.12 8.45
C LEU A 133 5.86 20.36 8.62
N LYS A 134 7.18 20.16 8.64
CA LYS A 134 8.16 21.25 8.67
C LYS A 134 9.36 20.84 7.85
N ASN A 135 9.77 21.68 6.89
CA ASN A 135 10.90 21.41 5.99
C ASN A 135 10.78 20.03 5.30
N ASP A 136 9.59 19.71 4.79
CA ASP A 136 9.26 18.41 4.20
C ASP A 136 9.53 17.20 5.11
N ARG A 137 9.47 17.37 6.43
CA ARG A 137 9.60 16.30 7.41
C ARG A 137 8.42 16.24 8.36
N ILE A 138 8.13 15.04 8.85
CA ILE A 138 7.08 14.80 9.85
C ILE A 138 7.65 15.06 11.26
N TYR A 139 7.00 15.94 12.01
CA TYR A 139 7.32 16.21 13.41
C TYR A 139 6.11 15.95 14.30
N TYR A 140 6.37 15.43 15.51
CA TYR A 140 5.41 15.42 16.60
C TYR A 140 5.56 16.68 17.47
N ARG A 141 4.45 17.38 17.71
CA ARG A 141 4.37 18.54 18.61
C ARG A 141 3.99 18.07 20.01
N ASN A 142 4.93 18.10 20.93
CA ASN A 142 4.72 17.78 22.34
C ASN A 142 3.78 18.79 23.03
N SER A 143 3.29 18.44 24.21
CA SER A 143 2.40 19.32 25.02
C SER A 143 3.04 20.65 25.38
N ASN A 144 4.36 20.71 25.53
CA ASN A 144 5.11 21.94 25.78
C ASN A 144 5.46 22.73 24.49
N GLY A 145 4.93 22.32 23.33
CA GLY A 145 5.18 22.95 22.03
C GLY A 145 6.45 22.50 21.31
N THR A 146 7.33 21.72 21.96
CA THR A 146 8.59 21.25 21.35
C THR A 146 8.31 20.29 20.20
N LEU A 147 9.01 20.46 19.08
CA LEU A 147 8.91 19.58 17.92
C LEU A 147 9.96 18.46 17.98
N LYS A 148 9.51 17.21 17.85
CA LYS A 148 10.36 16.03 17.69
C LYS A 148 10.23 15.48 16.28
N GLN A 149 11.32 15.43 15.53
CA GLN A 149 11.32 14.84 14.18
C GLN A 149 11.07 13.33 14.26
N LEU A 150 10.25 12.80 13.35
CA LEU A 150 9.85 11.38 13.34
C LEU A 150 10.54 10.57 12.23
N GLU A 151 11.00 11.21 11.16
CA GLU A 151 11.72 10.55 10.08
C GLU A 151 12.79 11.45 9.47
N ASN A 152 13.82 10.85 8.89
CA ASN A 152 14.84 11.49 8.08
C ASN A 152 15.24 10.56 6.92
N ASP A 153 16.32 10.90 6.21
CA ASP A 153 16.78 10.13 5.06
C ASP A 153 17.31 8.73 5.41
N ASP A 154 17.72 8.52 6.66
CA ASP A 154 18.39 7.32 7.12
C ASP A 154 17.48 6.43 7.99
N SER A 155 16.45 7.00 8.61
CA SER A 155 15.64 6.29 9.61
C SER A 155 14.21 6.82 9.71
N THR A 156 13.29 5.89 9.95
CA THR A 156 11.90 6.14 10.34
C THR A 156 11.56 5.57 11.71
N GLN A 157 12.55 5.20 12.53
CA GLN A 157 12.31 4.50 13.80
C GLN A 157 11.39 5.30 14.73
N ALA A 158 11.58 6.62 14.85
CA ALA A 158 10.73 7.45 15.69
C ALA A 158 9.29 7.55 15.16
N LEU A 159 9.08 7.49 13.85
CA LEU A 159 7.77 7.40 13.22
C LEU A 159 7.13 6.03 13.50
N MET A 160 7.89 4.95 13.38
CA MET A 160 7.44 3.60 13.71
C MET A 160 7.01 3.51 15.17
N ASP A 161 7.81 4.04 16.11
CA ASP A 161 7.47 4.04 17.54
C ASP A 161 6.26 4.93 17.87
N TYR A 162 6.06 6.01 17.11
CA TYR A 162 4.84 6.82 17.21
C TYR A 162 3.60 6.06 16.71
N LEU A 163 3.73 5.30 15.63
CA LEU A 163 2.61 4.57 15.02
C LEU A 163 2.28 3.28 15.76
N ASN A 164 3.29 2.56 16.25
CA ASN A 164 3.18 1.32 16.99
C ASN A 164 4.39 1.16 17.94
N PRO A 165 4.25 1.44 19.25
CA PRO A 165 5.38 1.53 20.17
C PRO A 165 6.12 0.20 20.38
N SER A 166 5.44 -0.94 20.38
CA SER A 166 6.06 -2.25 20.52
C SER A 166 5.41 -3.32 19.62
N LEU A 167 5.91 -4.55 19.70
CA LEU A 167 5.32 -5.72 19.04
C LEU A 167 4.93 -6.80 20.06
N ASN A 168 4.86 -6.43 21.35
CA ASN A 168 4.63 -7.35 22.45
C ASN A 168 3.14 -7.52 22.76
N GLU A 169 2.35 -6.48 22.52
CA GLU A 169 0.91 -6.43 22.72
C GLU A 169 0.30 -5.36 21.82
N VAL A 170 -1.03 -5.35 21.71
CA VAL A 170 -1.74 -4.29 20.99
C VAL A 170 -1.94 -3.09 21.91
N GLU A 171 -1.24 -1.99 21.63
CA GLU A 171 -1.23 -0.80 22.49
C GLU A 171 -2.28 0.24 22.06
N ASN A 172 -2.71 1.10 23.00
CA ASN A 172 -3.66 2.17 22.70
C ASN A 172 -3.14 3.15 21.64
N GLN A 173 -1.83 3.41 21.62
CA GLN A 173 -1.21 4.29 20.63
C GLN A 173 -1.27 3.69 19.22
N GLU A 174 -1.01 2.39 19.09
CA GLU A 174 -1.18 1.64 17.86
C GLU A 174 -2.64 1.68 17.38
N LEU A 175 -3.57 1.42 18.31
CA LEU A 175 -5.00 1.40 18.03
C LEU A 175 -5.53 2.76 17.57
N ILE A 176 -5.13 3.86 18.20
CA ILE A 176 -5.63 5.20 17.81
C ILE A 176 -5.08 5.63 16.45
N CYS A 177 -3.81 5.32 16.16
CA CYS A 177 -3.22 5.57 14.83
C CYS A 177 -3.91 4.74 13.74
N SER A 178 -4.16 3.46 14.03
CA SER A 178 -4.89 2.54 13.16
C SER A 178 -6.32 3.02 12.91
N ALA A 179 -7.05 3.39 13.96
CA ALA A 179 -8.42 3.88 13.87
C ALA A 179 -8.53 5.15 13.02
N ARG A 180 -7.58 6.08 13.17
CA ARG A 180 -7.52 7.31 12.36
C ARG A 180 -7.38 7.00 10.87
N LEU A 181 -6.42 6.16 10.48
CA LEU A 181 -6.18 5.85 9.06
C LEU A 181 -7.32 5.02 8.45
N VAL A 182 -7.85 4.03 9.17
CA VAL A 182 -9.00 3.23 8.71
C VAL A 182 -10.23 4.11 8.52
N HIS A 183 -10.55 4.96 9.50
CA HIS A 183 -11.69 5.89 9.40
C HIS A 183 -11.50 6.91 8.28
N TRP A 184 -10.30 7.47 8.14
CA TRP A 184 -10.00 8.46 7.10
C TRP A 184 -10.15 7.85 5.70
N ALA A 185 -9.58 6.65 5.48
CA ALA A 185 -9.72 5.94 4.22
C ALA A 185 -11.17 5.60 3.86
N ALA A 186 -11.99 5.25 4.85
CA ALA A 186 -13.39 4.93 4.64
C ALA A 186 -14.21 6.16 4.21
N ASN A 187 -13.92 7.33 4.80
CA ASN A 187 -14.80 8.49 4.71
C ASN A 187 -14.32 9.58 3.75
N ASP A 188 -13.06 9.57 3.34
CA ASP A 188 -12.48 10.66 2.54
C ASP A 188 -12.00 10.18 1.15
N PRO A 189 -12.62 10.62 0.04
CA PRO A 189 -12.14 10.31 -1.29
C PRO A 189 -10.75 10.88 -1.60
N ALA A 190 -10.34 12.01 -0.99
CA ALA A 190 -9.00 12.57 -1.17
C ALA A 190 -7.92 11.65 -0.58
N HIS A 191 -8.22 11.01 0.56
CA HIS A 191 -7.33 10.01 1.15
C HIS A 191 -7.14 8.80 0.23
N ARG A 192 -8.24 8.25 -0.31
CA ARG A 192 -8.18 7.12 -1.27
C ARG A 192 -7.44 7.50 -2.55
N ARG A 193 -7.71 8.69 -3.09
CA ARG A 193 -7.00 9.25 -4.24
C ARG A 193 -5.48 9.30 -3.99
N LEU A 194 -5.04 9.79 -2.83
CA LEU A 194 -3.62 9.86 -2.49
C LEU A 194 -2.96 8.48 -2.37
N GLN A 195 -3.70 7.44 -1.93
CA GLN A 195 -3.18 6.07 -2.01
C GLN A 195 -2.94 5.66 -3.47
N VAL A 196 -3.88 5.96 -4.37
CA VAL A 196 -3.76 5.63 -5.81
C VAL A 196 -2.63 6.41 -6.47
N GLU A 197 -2.54 7.71 -6.22
CA GLU A 197 -1.48 8.56 -6.74
C GLU A 197 -0.11 8.04 -6.31
N THR A 198 0.07 7.73 -5.02
CA THR A 198 1.33 7.20 -4.50
C THR A 198 1.71 5.88 -5.17
N ALA A 199 0.76 4.98 -5.38
CA ALA A 199 1.00 3.69 -6.05
C ALA A 199 1.46 3.90 -7.50
N ILE A 200 0.82 4.83 -8.20
CA ILE A 200 1.12 5.13 -9.60
C ILE A 200 2.49 5.80 -9.73
N ASP A 201 2.81 6.76 -8.86
CA ASP A 201 4.13 7.40 -8.81
C ASP A 201 5.21 6.34 -8.58
N HIS A 202 5.02 5.46 -7.59
CA HIS A 202 5.95 4.36 -7.30
C HIS A 202 6.17 3.43 -8.50
N PHE A 203 5.09 3.03 -9.19
CA PHE A 203 5.19 2.14 -10.34
C PHE A 203 5.83 2.81 -11.56
N ARG A 204 5.61 4.11 -11.75
CA ARG A 204 6.27 4.89 -12.80
C ARG A 204 7.77 4.99 -12.57
N ASP A 205 8.17 5.37 -11.36
CA ASP A 205 9.58 5.52 -10.97
C ASP A 205 10.32 4.18 -11.10
N ASN A 206 9.74 3.11 -10.56
CA ASN A 206 10.30 1.77 -10.65
C ASN A 206 10.44 1.28 -12.09
N LEU A 207 9.47 1.56 -12.97
CA LEU A 207 9.55 1.06 -14.35
C LEU A 207 10.69 1.72 -15.13
N VAL A 208 11.05 2.97 -14.80
CA VAL A 208 12.25 3.62 -15.36
C VAL A 208 13.52 2.90 -14.90
N GLU A 209 13.61 2.53 -13.62
CA GLU A 209 14.74 1.74 -13.10
C GLU A 209 14.79 0.35 -13.77
N TYR A 210 13.64 -0.32 -13.88
CA TYR A 210 13.55 -1.66 -14.46
C TYR A 210 13.85 -1.66 -15.95
N ASP A 211 13.44 -0.64 -16.71
CA ASP A 211 13.83 -0.48 -18.11
C ASP A 211 15.35 -0.37 -18.26
N THR A 212 16.00 0.42 -17.39
CA THR A 212 17.46 0.54 -17.40
C THR A 212 18.15 -0.81 -17.18
N ARG A 213 17.54 -1.68 -16.37
CA ARG A 213 18.11 -2.98 -16.01
C ARG A 213 17.77 -4.10 -17.01
N PHE A 214 16.60 -4.06 -17.62
CA PHE A 214 16.03 -5.18 -18.38
C PHE A 214 15.72 -4.86 -19.84
N ASP A 215 16.07 -3.66 -20.33
CA ASP A 215 15.83 -3.19 -21.69
C ASP A 215 14.36 -3.36 -22.13
N LEU A 216 13.46 -2.69 -21.40
CA LEU A 216 12.00 -2.87 -21.54
C LEU A 216 11.38 -2.00 -22.63
N ASP A 217 12.17 -1.27 -23.42
CA ASP A 217 11.63 -0.49 -24.53
C ASP A 217 10.85 -1.41 -25.50
N LYS A 218 9.62 -1.01 -25.82
CA LYS A 218 8.65 -1.77 -26.65
C LYS A 218 8.13 -3.06 -26.01
N ALA A 219 8.50 -3.38 -24.77
CA ALA A 219 7.92 -4.52 -24.06
C ALA A 219 6.41 -4.30 -23.82
N PRO A 220 5.56 -5.35 -23.96
CA PRO A 220 4.14 -5.24 -23.68
C PRO A 220 3.85 -4.86 -22.21
N ALA A 221 2.74 -4.17 -21.99
CA ALA A 221 2.33 -3.80 -20.63
C ALA A 221 2.13 -5.00 -19.70
N SER A 222 1.68 -6.15 -20.22
CA SER A 222 1.55 -7.41 -19.46
C SER A 222 2.89 -7.88 -18.88
N VAL A 223 3.97 -7.82 -19.65
CA VAL A 223 5.32 -8.19 -19.21
C VAL A 223 5.83 -7.18 -18.18
N CYS A 224 5.70 -5.89 -18.46
CA CYS A 224 6.14 -4.83 -17.55
C CYS A 224 5.41 -4.91 -16.20
N GLN A 225 4.10 -5.14 -16.22
CA GLN A 225 3.28 -5.25 -15.01
C GLN A 225 3.73 -6.44 -14.15
N LEU A 226 3.99 -7.58 -14.77
CA LEU A 226 4.41 -8.79 -14.06
C LEU A 226 5.80 -8.63 -13.43
N ILE A 227 6.72 -7.90 -14.08
CA ILE A 227 8.01 -7.51 -13.48
C ILE A 227 7.77 -6.63 -12.25
N CYS A 228 6.93 -5.59 -12.38
CA CYS A 228 6.60 -4.72 -11.24
C CYS A 228 5.99 -5.51 -10.07
N ASP A 229 5.08 -6.47 -10.32
CA ASP A 229 4.53 -7.35 -9.28
C ASP A 229 5.61 -8.22 -8.63
N ILE A 230 6.47 -8.88 -9.42
CA ILE A 230 7.56 -9.71 -8.90
C ILE A 230 8.44 -8.91 -7.94
N ARG A 231 8.75 -7.66 -8.31
CA ARG A 231 9.62 -6.78 -7.55
C ARG A 231 8.94 -6.19 -6.32
N HIS A 232 7.69 -5.77 -6.45
CA HIS A 232 6.90 -5.26 -5.33
C HIS A 232 6.75 -6.32 -4.24
N GLN A 233 6.46 -7.57 -4.62
CA GLN A 233 6.32 -8.65 -3.65
C GLN A 233 7.68 -9.20 -3.15
N GLY A 234 8.73 -9.15 -3.97
CA GLY A 234 10.04 -9.70 -3.66
C GLY A 234 10.21 -11.19 -3.99
N ARG A 235 9.40 -11.78 -4.89
CA ARG A 235 9.47 -13.20 -5.26
C ARG A 235 10.60 -13.57 -6.23
N GLY A 236 11.35 -12.60 -6.74
CA GLY A 236 12.33 -12.84 -7.80
C GLY A 236 13.57 -11.98 -7.68
N THR A 237 14.72 -12.57 -8.05
CA THR A 237 15.99 -11.85 -8.19
C THR A 237 16.14 -11.26 -9.59
N ASN A 238 17.09 -10.33 -9.74
CA ASN A 238 17.44 -9.74 -11.05
C ASN A 238 17.74 -10.82 -12.09
N ASP A 239 18.60 -11.78 -11.76
CA ASP A 239 19.03 -12.82 -12.70
C ASP A 239 17.86 -13.70 -13.16
N ARG A 240 16.94 -14.02 -12.24
CA ARG A 240 15.74 -14.80 -12.60
C ARG A 240 14.83 -14.04 -13.56
N ILE A 241 14.66 -12.73 -13.35
CA ILE A 241 13.88 -11.89 -14.27
C ILE A 241 14.59 -11.79 -15.62
N ALA A 242 15.89 -11.48 -15.64
CA ALA A 242 16.67 -11.38 -16.87
C ALA A 242 16.64 -12.69 -17.68
N ASN A 243 16.81 -13.84 -17.02
CA ASN A 243 16.71 -15.16 -17.65
C ASN A 243 15.30 -15.44 -18.19
N ALA A 244 14.25 -15.01 -17.48
CA ALA A 244 12.88 -15.16 -17.97
C ALA A 244 12.60 -14.33 -19.23
N LEU A 245 13.24 -13.17 -19.37
CA LEU A 245 13.14 -12.25 -20.51
C LEU A 245 14.02 -12.65 -21.70
N ASN A 246 15.01 -13.54 -21.51
CA ASN A 246 15.91 -14.00 -22.56
C ASN A 246 15.21 -14.98 -23.52
N THR A 247 14.31 -14.46 -24.35
CA THR A 247 13.44 -15.23 -25.24
C THR A 247 13.54 -14.80 -26.70
N ASN A 248 14.60 -14.08 -27.07
CA ASN A 248 14.79 -13.50 -28.41
C ASN A 248 13.59 -12.65 -28.86
N GLY A 249 13.03 -11.84 -27.95
CA GLY A 249 11.89 -10.97 -28.22
C GLY A 249 10.52 -11.65 -28.23
N ASN A 250 10.43 -12.95 -27.89
CA ASN A 250 9.15 -13.63 -27.72
C ASN A 250 8.52 -13.27 -26.36
N TRP A 251 7.64 -12.26 -26.37
CA TRP A 251 7.01 -11.74 -25.16
C TRP A 251 6.00 -12.69 -24.50
N ASP A 252 5.33 -13.56 -25.27
CA ASP A 252 4.41 -14.57 -24.70
C ASP A 252 5.19 -15.60 -23.88
N LYS A 253 6.33 -16.06 -24.41
CA LYS A 253 7.26 -16.93 -23.68
C LYS A 253 7.84 -16.22 -22.46
N ALA A 254 8.21 -14.95 -22.58
CA ALA A 254 8.74 -14.17 -21.46
C ALA A 254 7.70 -14.03 -20.35
N PHE A 255 6.45 -13.70 -20.70
CA PHE A 255 5.33 -13.64 -19.76
C PHE A 255 5.10 -14.97 -19.04
N ALA A 256 5.08 -16.09 -19.80
CA ALA A 256 4.94 -17.42 -19.22
C ALA A 256 6.09 -17.76 -18.26
N ASN A 257 7.34 -17.43 -18.61
CA ASN A 257 8.51 -17.63 -17.76
C ASN A 257 8.41 -16.82 -16.46
N LEU A 258 8.04 -15.54 -16.54
CA LEU A 258 7.88 -14.66 -15.37
C LEU A 258 6.80 -15.16 -14.41
N CYS A 259 5.73 -15.80 -14.91
CA CYS A 259 4.72 -16.44 -14.06
C CYS A 259 5.28 -17.60 -13.23
N THR A 260 6.42 -18.18 -13.57
CA THR A 260 7.02 -19.28 -12.78
C THR A 260 7.85 -18.81 -11.59
N ILE A 261 8.23 -17.53 -11.57
CA ILE A 261 9.15 -16.98 -10.55
C ILE A 261 8.45 -16.96 -9.19
N GLY A 262 8.92 -17.77 -8.25
CA GLY A 262 8.35 -17.86 -6.89
C GLY A 262 7.05 -18.67 -6.80
N ALA A 263 6.68 -19.42 -7.85
CA ALA A 263 5.46 -20.23 -7.89
C ALA A 263 5.27 -21.16 -6.69
N VAL A 264 6.36 -21.74 -6.16
CA VAL A 264 6.35 -22.63 -5.00
C VAL A 264 5.65 -22.00 -3.78
N ASN A 265 5.86 -20.71 -3.54
CA ASN A 265 5.34 -20.01 -2.35
C ASN A 265 4.20 -19.04 -2.66
N TYR A 266 4.04 -18.63 -3.93
CA TYR A 266 3.18 -17.50 -4.31
C TYR A 266 2.21 -17.84 -5.45
N GLN A 267 1.88 -19.12 -5.66
CA GLN A 267 1.01 -19.55 -6.77
C GLN A 267 -0.33 -18.81 -6.81
N THR A 268 -1.00 -18.63 -5.66
CA THR A 268 -2.29 -17.92 -5.58
C THR A 268 -2.15 -16.47 -6.06
N ARG A 269 -1.08 -15.78 -5.64
CA ARG A 269 -0.80 -14.40 -6.09
C ARG A 269 -0.59 -14.35 -7.59
N ILE A 270 0.25 -15.24 -8.12
CA ILE A 270 0.56 -15.34 -9.55
C ILE A 270 -0.72 -15.56 -10.35
N ASN A 271 -1.61 -16.45 -9.89
CA ASN A 271 -2.88 -16.72 -10.54
C ASN A 271 -3.78 -15.48 -10.54
N THR A 272 -3.86 -14.74 -9.42
CA THR A 272 -4.61 -13.48 -9.32
C THR A 272 -4.11 -12.43 -10.31
N VAL A 273 -2.80 -12.19 -10.33
CA VAL A 273 -2.15 -11.21 -11.21
C VAL A 273 -2.36 -11.60 -12.67
N LYS A 274 -2.07 -12.86 -13.03
CA LYS A 274 -2.25 -13.39 -14.38
C LYS A 274 -3.71 -13.27 -14.84
N THR A 275 -4.67 -13.61 -14.00
CA THR A 275 -6.10 -13.51 -14.33
C THR A 275 -6.50 -12.06 -14.61
N ALA A 276 -6.06 -11.11 -13.79
CA ALA A 276 -6.35 -9.69 -13.99
C ALA A 276 -5.72 -9.16 -15.30
N ILE A 277 -4.44 -9.48 -15.57
CA ILE A 277 -3.77 -9.10 -16.83
C ILE A 277 -4.50 -9.69 -18.04
N THR A 278 -4.86 -10.98 -18.02
CA THR A 278 -5.56 -11.62 -19.13
C THR A 278 -6.93 -10.97 -19.39
N GLY A 279 -7.64 -10.59 -18.32
CA GLY A 279 -8.88 -9.80 -18.46
C GLY A 279 -8.64 -8.50 -19.22
N TYR A 280 -7.63 -7.72 -18.83
CA TYR A 280 -7.31 -6.47 -19.51
C TYR A 280 -6.75 -6.62 -20.93
N LEU A 281 -6.10 -7.73 -21.24
CA LEU A 281 -5.70 -8.06 -22.61
C LEU A 281 -6.93 -8.35 -23.48
N LYS A 282 -7.89 -9.13 -22.96
CA LYS A 282 -9.14 -9.44 -23.65
C LYS A 282 -9.95 -8.17 -23.93
N ASP A 283 -9.97 -7.23 -22.98
CA ASP A 283 -10.69 -5.96 -23.11
C ASP A 283 -9.89 -4.91 -23.92
N GLY A 284 -8.69 -5.24 -24.40
CA GLY A 284 -7.82 -4.35 -25.17
C GLY A 284 -7.14 -3.24 -24.36
N VAL A 285 -7.39 -3.15 -23.05
CA VAL A 285 -6.81 -2.14 -22.15
C VAL A 285 -5.29 -2.29 -22.07
N PHE A 286 -4.78 -3.52 -22.00
CA PHE A 286 -3.34 -3.82 -21.92
C PHE A 286 -2.64 -3.93 -23.29
N ASN A 287 -3.30 -3.55 -24.39
CA ASN A 287 -2.70 -3.51 -25.73
C ASN A 287 -1.82 -2.27 -25.91
N LYS A 288 -0.86 -2.10 -25.00
CA LYS A 288 0.11 -1.01 -24.98
C LYS A 288 1.52 -1.54 -24.83
N LYS A 289 2.48 -0.74 -25.28
CA LYS A 289 3.90 -1.04 -25.15
C LYS A 289 4.59 0.06 -24.36
N TYR A 290 5.58 -0.33 -23.56
CA TYR A 290 6.40 0.65 -22.86
C TYR A 290 7.26 1.42 -23.87
N SER A 291 7.40 2.72 -23.64
CA SER A 291 8.28 3.60 -24.42
C SER A 291 9.28 4.26 -23.48
N ARG A 292 10.55 3.92 -23.64
CA ARG A 292 11.66 4.52 -22.87
C ARG A 292 11.68 6.04 -23.02
N ALA A 293 11.53 6.53 -24.25
CA ALA A 293 11.55 7.96 -24.55
C ALA A 293 10.46 8.75 -23.82
N LYS A 294 9.26 8.16 -23.67
CA LYS A 294 8.13 8.79 -22.98
C LYS A 294 8.03 8.41 -21.50
N LYS A 295 8.86 7.46 -21.03
CA LYS A 295 8.79 6.85 -19.70
C LYS A 295 7.36 6.39 -19.35
N SER A 296 6.62 5.90 -20.34
CA SER A 296 5.20 5.59 -20.22
C SER A 296 4.75 4.63 -21.32
N PHE A 297 3.49 4.20 -21.24
CA PHE A 297 2.88 3.29 -22.20
C PHE A 297 2.22 4.04 -23.35
N VAL A 298 2.51 3.61 -24.58
CA VAL A 298 1.89 4.10 -25.82
C VAL A 298 0.93 3.07 -26.39
#